data_AF-A0A371DSY9-F1
#
_entry.id   AF-A0A371DSY9-F1
#
_cell.length_a   1.000
_cell.length_b   1.000
_cell.length_c   1.000
_cell.angle_alpha   90.00
_cell.angle_beta   90.00
_cell.angle_gamma   90.00
#
_symmetry.space_group_name_H-M   'P 1'
#
loop_
_entity.id
_entity.type
_entity.pdbx_description
1 polymer ?
#
loop_
_entity_poly.entity_id
_entity_poly.type
_entity_poly.pdbx_seq_one_letter_code
_entity_poly.pdbx_strand_id
1 'polypeptide(L)'
;MELSPPTDYRAFVVDVLARMTRTSGRIDQMVLRRCIGLASSYLVTDVTMNAEEGARTWRAGFNRLVDVMVALHTRHELEVETVNTASKACSECWGVAGSWREMDECREGVKAIATRLKGLLDSNGKTYHGQAIYAP
;
A
#
# COMPACT_ATOMS: atom_id res chain seq x y z
N MET A 1 -30.43 1.45 -13.87
CA MET A 1 -29.23 0.75 -13.39
C MET A 1 -28.49 1.77 -12.54
N GLU A 2 -28.56 1.67 -11.21
CA GLU A 2 -27.79 2.59 -10.35
C GLU A 2 -26.31 2.25 -10.51
N LEU A 3 -25.51 3.24 -10.88
CA LEU A 3 -24.06 3.10 -10.91
C LEU A 3 -23.58 3.08 -9.46
N SER A 4 -22.82 2.05 -9.08
CA SER A 4 -22.13 2.02 -7.80
C SER A 4 -21.28 3.29 -7.64
N PRO A 5 -21.24 3.90 -6.45
CA PRO A 5 -20.39 5.07 -6.24
C PRO A 5 -18.91 4.72 -6.50
N PRO A 6 -18.10 5.68 -6.96
CA PRO A 6 -16.67 5.45 -7.17
C PRO A 6 -15.98 4.98 -5.89
N THR A 7 -14.98 4.11 -6.04
CA THR A 7 -14.14 3.71 -4.90
C THR A 7 -13.20 4.84 -4.50
N ASP A 8 -12.81 4.85 -3.22
CA ASP A 8 -11.79 5.76 -2.67
C ASP A 8 -10.92 4.97 -1.70
N TYR A 9 -9.73 4.58 -2.15
CA TYR A 9 -8.80 3.80 -1.34
C TYR A 9 -8.31 4.55 -0.11
N ARG A 10 -8.13 5.88 -0.21
CA ARG A 10 -7.69 6.71 0.91
C ARG A 10 -8.75 6.71 2.01
N ALA A 11 -10.00 6.96 1.65
CA ALA A 11 -11.11 6.96 2.60
C ALA A 11 -11.24 5.60 3.28
N PHE A 12 -11.18 4.51 2.51
CA PHE A 12 -11.18 3.14 3.03
C PHE A 12 -10.05 2.90 4.05
N VAL A 13 -8.80 3.21 3.68
CA VAL A 13 -7.63 3.02 4.55
C VAL A 13 -7.76 3.84 5.84
N VAL A 14 -8.17 5.11 5.74
CA VAL A 14 -8.33 5.98 6.90
C VAL A 14 -9.39 5.44 7.86
N ASP A 15 -10.54 5.00 7.37
CA ASP A 15 -11.60 4.43 8.21
C ASP A 15 -11.12 3.15 8.93
N VAL A 16 -10.47 2.24 8.19
CA VAL A 16 -9.96 0.99 8.78
C VAL A 16 -8.91 1.27 9.86
N LEU A 17 -7.92 2.13 9.60
CA LEU A 17 -6.89 2.49 10.57
C LEU A 17 -7.49 3.17 11.81
N ALA A 18 -8.48 4.04 11.63
CA ALA A 18 -9.17 4.69 12.74
C ALA A 18 -9.96 3.69 13.61
N ARG A 19 -10.56 2.66 13.00
CA ARG A 19 -11.24 1.58 13.74
C ARG A 19 -10.26 0.69 14.50
N MET A 20 -9.14 0.31 13.89
CA MET A 20 -8.11 -0.52 14.54
C MET A 20 -7.58 0.13 15.82
N THR A 21 -7.22 1.41 15.73
CA THR A 21 -6.62 2.15 16.85
C THR A 21 -7.59 2.37 18.01
N ARG A 22 -8.88 2.56 17.74
CA ARG A 22 -9.90 2.71 18.81
C ARG A 22 -10.13 1.45 19.63
N THR A 23 -9.97 0.26 19.04
CA THR A 23 -10.33 -1.00 19.70
C THR A 23 -9.24 -1.54 20.60
N SER A 24 -7.96 -1.45 20.20
CA SER A 24 -6.85 -2.08 20.93
C SER A 24 -5.72 -1.13 21.34
N GLY A 25 -5.75 0.12 20.86
CA GLY A 25 -4.62 1.06 21.00
C GLY A 25 -3.35 0.64 20.23
N ARG A 26 -3.37 -0.50 19.54
CA ARG A 26 -2.26 -1.04 18.74
C ARG A 26 -2.68 -1.19 17.28
N ILE A 27 -1.70 -1.19 16.39
CA ILE A 27 -1.94 -1.51 14.98
C ILE A 27 -1.99 -3.02 14.83
N ASP A 28 -3.14 -3.56 14.48
CA ASP A 28 -3.28 -4.94 14.03
C ASP A 28 -2.66 -5.11 12.63
N GLN A 29 -1.50 -5.77 12.57
CA GLN A 29 -0.78 -5.96 11.31
C GLN A 29 -1.45 -6.95 10.35
N MET A 30 -2.34 -7.83 10.83
CA MET A 30 -3.14 -8.69 9.95
C MET A 30 -4.12 -7.84 9.14
N VAL A 31 -4.79 -6.89 9.80
CA VAL A 31 -5.68 -5.93 9.11
C VAL A 31 -4.87 -5.01 8.19
N LEU A 32 -3.71 -4.53 8.65
CA LEU A 32 -2.80 -3.73 7.82
C LEU A 32 -2.40 -4.46 6.53
N ARG A 33 -1.99 -5.73 6.63
CA ARG A 33 -1.66 -6.59 5.49
C ARG A 33 -2.84 -6.74 4.53
N ARG A 34 -4.06 -6.90 5.04
CA ARG A 34 -5.27 -6.96 4.21
C ARG A 34 -5.50 -5.66 3.44
N CYS A 35 -5.31 -4.51 4.08
CA CYS A 35 -5.38 -3.21 3.39
C CYS A 35 -4.32 -3.09 2.30
N ILE A 36 -3.07 -3.46 2.60
CA ILE A 36 -1.95 -3.43 1.63
C ILE A 36 -2.24 -4.35 0.43
N GLY A 37 -2.71 -5.57 0.69
CA GLY A 37 -3.03 -6.54 -0.37
C GLY A 37 -4.16 -6.11 -1.30
N LEU A 38 -4.98 -5.13 -0.90
CA LEU A 38 -6.03 -4.55 -1.74
C LEU A 38 -5.52 -3.43 -2.66
N ALA A 39 -4.28 -2.96 -2.50
CA ALA A 39 -3.76 -1.79 -3.23
C ALA A 39 -3.84 -1.95 -4.75
N SER A 40 -3.54 -3.13 -5.29
CA SER A 40 -3.58 -3.39 -6.73
C SER A 40 -5.01 -3.41 -7.29
N SER A 41 -5.97 -3.93 -6.53
CA SER A 41 -7.40 -3.89 -6.91
C SER A 41 -7.94 -2.46 -6.89
N TYR A 42 -7.65 -1.70 -5.82
CA TYR A 42 -8.08 -0.31 -5.72
C TYR A 42 -7.39 0.60 -6.75
N LEU A 43 -6.17 0.28 -7.17
CA LEU A 43 -5.52 0.99 -8.28
C LEU A 43 -6.39 0.93 -9.54
N VAL A 44 -6.90 -0.26 -9.90
CA VAL A 44 -7.78 -0.42 -11.06
C VAL A 44 -9.11 0.30 -10.84
N THR A 45 -9.77 0.08 -9.71
CA THR A 45 -11.11 0.62 -9.49
C THR A 45 -11.12 2.13 -9.31
N ASP A 46 -10.19 2.71 -8.53
CA ASP A 46 -10.14 4.16 -8.33
C ASP A 46 -9.88 4.87 -9.67
N VAL A 47 -8.91 4.41 -10.46
CA VAL A 47 -8.57 5.04 -11.75
C VAL A 47 -9.70 4.89 -12.78
N THR A 48 -10.38 3.74 -12.83
CA THR A 48 -11.44 3.49 -13.84
C THR A 48 -12.79 4.08 -13.46
N MET A 49 -13.10 4.20 -12.16
CA MET A 49 -14.36 4.75 -11.67
C MET A 49 -14.30 6.25 -11.38
N ASN A 50 -13.09 6.81 -11.22
CA ASN A 50 -12.87 8.24 -10.98
C ASN A 50 -11.59 8.71 -11.70
N ALA A 51 -11.72 9.05 -12.97
CA ALA A 51 -10.58 9.43 -13.81
C ALA A 51 -9.87 10.72 -13.34
N GLU A 52 -10.57 11.61 -12.64
CA GLU A 52 -10.01 12.89 -12.19
C GLU A 52 -9.17 12.73 -10.91
N GLU A 53 -9.68 11.95 -9.95
CA GLU A 53 -9.11 11.92 -8.59
C GLU A 53 -8.60 10.54 -8.16
N GLY A 54 -8.93 9.48 -8.89
CA GLY A 54 -8.70 8.09 -8.50
C GLY A 54 -7.22 7.74 -8.30
N ALA A 55 -6.36 8.14 -9.22
CA ALA A 55 -4.91 7.95 -9.07
C ALA A 55 -4.37 8.64 -7.81
N ARG A 56 -4.89 9.83 -7.49
CA ARG A 56 -4.48 10.62 -6.34
C ARG A 56 -4.97 10.01 -5.03
N THR A 57 -6.24 9.58 -4.95
CA THR A 57 -6.80 8.92 -3.76
C THR A 57 -6.11 7.59 -3.50
N TRP A 58 -5.91 6.78 -4.54
CA TRP A 58 -5.14 5.55 -4.46
C TRP A 58 -3.74 5.79 -3.90
N ARG A 59 -2.97 6.72 -4.49
CA ARG A 59 -1.61 7.03 -4.05
C ARG A 59 -1.59 7.52 -2.60
N ALA A 60 -2.55 8.34 -2.20
CA ALA A 60 -2.65 8.84 -0.83
C ALA A 60 -2.95 7.72 0.17
N GLY A 61 -3.86 6.80 -0.18
CA GLY A 61 -4.18 5.62 0.62
C GLY A 61 -2.96 4.70 0.82
N PHE A 62 -2.24 4.41 -0.26
CA PHE A 62 -1.07 3.53 -0.17
C PHE A 62 0.08 4.19 0.61
N ASN A 63 0.35 5.48 0.39
CA ASN A 63 1.35 6.20 1.20
C ASN A 63 1.00 6.19 2.68
N ARG A 64 -0.28 6.30 3.05
CA ARG A 64 -0.71 6.24 4.44
C ARG A 64 -0.40 4.90 5.10
N LEU A 65 -0.56 3.78 4.37
CA LEU A 65 -0.18 2.46 4.86
C LEU A 65 1.33 2.36 5.06
N VAL A 66 2.13 2.90 4.14
CA VAL A 66 3.59 2.94 4.24
C VAL A 66 4.04 3.81 5.41
N ASP A 67 3.39 4.94 5.68
CA ASP A 67 3.66 5.77 6.86
C ASP A 67 3.47 4.97 8.16
N VAL A 68 2.41 4.16 8.24
CA VAL A 68 2.16 3.27 9.38
C VAL A 68 3.26 2.21 9.49
N MET A 69 3.70 1.62 8.37
CA MET A 69 4.82 0.67 8.37
C MET A 69 6.12 1.31 8.86
N VAL A 70 6.46 2.51 8.38
CA VAL A 70 7.63 3.27 8.85
C VAL A 70 7.53 3.51 10.36
N ALA A 71 6.38 3.95 10.85
CA ALA A 71 6.17 4.17 12.27
C ALA A 71 6.30 2.89 13.11
N LEU A 72 5.85 1.74 12.59
CA LEU A 72 6.04 0.43 13.23
C LEU A 72 7.51 0.01 13.21
N HIS A 73 8.22 0.25 12.11
CA HIS A 73 9.64 -0.05 11.97
C HIS A 73 10.47 0.74 12.99
N THR A 74 10.23 2.05 13.13
CA THR A 74 10.92 2.89 14.11
C THR A 74 10.68 2.47 15.56
N ARG A 75 9.59 1.73 15.82
CA ARG A 75 9.25 1.18 17.14
C ARG A 75 9.72 -0.27 17.33
N HIS A 76 10.39 -0.86 16.34
CA HIS A 76 10.73 -2.29 16.29
C HIS A 76 9.51 -3.21 16.41
N GLU A 77 8.34 -2.74 15.95
CA GLU A 77 7.08 -3.49 16.00
C GLU A 77 6.68 -4.03 14.62
N LEU A 78 7.33 -3.61 13.53
CA LEU A 78 6.96 -4.03 12.17
C LEU A 78 7.33 -5.51 11.94
N GLU A 79 6.33 -6.30 11.55
CA GLU A 79 6.47 -7.71 11.22
C GLU A 79 7.02 -7.90 9.79
N VAL A 80 7.86 -8.93 9.61
CA VAL A 80 8.42 -9.30 8.31
C VAL A 80 7.33 -9.66 7.29
N GLU A 81 6.24 -10.30 7.73
CA GLU A 81 5.10 -10.65 6.89
C GLU A 81 4.44 -9.39 6.31
N THR A 82 4.44 -8.29 7.06
CA THR A 82 3.93 -7.00 6.60
C THR A 82 4.82 -6.40 5.52
N VAL A 83 6.15 -6.47 5.68
CA VAL A 83 7.12 -6.05 4.66
C VAL A 83 6.97 -6.89 3.39
N ASN A 84 6.85 -8.20 3.54
CA ASN A 84 6.60 -9.14 2.45
C ASN A 84 5.34 -8.81 1.66
N THR A 85 4.23 -8.55 2.37
CA THR A 85 2.95 -8.18 1.77
C THR A 85 3.06 -6.87 0.99
N ALA A 86 3.77 -5.88 1.53
CA ALA A 86 4.00 -4.60 0.85
C ALA A 86 4.88 -4.74 -0.39
N SER A 87 5.95 -5.53 -0.33
CA SER A 87 6.80 -5.80 -1.49
C SER A 87 6.01 -6.46 -2.62
N LYS A 88 5.19 -7.47 -2.30
CA LYS A 88 4.31 -8.13 -3.25
C LYS A 88 3.28 -7.17 -3.85
N ALA A 89 2.59 -6.38 -3.01
CA ALA A 89 1.61 -5.40 -3.47
C ALA A 89 2.24 -4.35 -4.40
N CYS A 90 3.47 -3.90 -4.12
CA CYS A 90 4.20 -3.00 -5.01
C CYS A 90 4.49 -3.63 -6.39
N SER A 91 4.91 -4.90 -6.42
CA SER A 91 5.13 -5.63 -7.69
C SER A 91 3.84 -5.75 -8.50
N GLU A 92 2.73 -6.11 -7.85
CA GLU A 92 1.43 -6.18 -8.50
C GLU A 92 0.96 -4.82 -9.02
N CYS A 93 1.06 -3.76 -8.21
CA CYS A 93 0.72 -2.40 -8.63
C CYS A 93 1.59 -1.93 -9.80
N TRP A 94 2.87 -2.33 -9.82
CA TRP A 94 3.78 -2.03 -10.94
C TRP A 94 3.31 -2.68 -12.24
N GLY A 95 2.90 -3.96 -12.19
CA GLY A 95 2.35 -4.67 -13.34
C GLY A 95 1.06 -4.03 -13.86
N VAL A 96 0.13 -3.72 -12.94
CA VAL A 96 -1.15 -3.07 -13.29
C VAL A 96 -0.92 -1.69 -13.90
N ALA A 97 -0.12 -0.83 -13.26
CA ALA A 97 0.17 0.51 -13.76
C ALA A 97 0.97 0.50 -15.07
N GLY A 98 1.65 -0.61 -15.40
CA GLY A 98 2.33 -0.82 -16.67
C GLY A 98 1.40 -1.22 -17.83
N SER A 99 0.11 -1.46 -17.57
CA SER A 99 -0.81 -2.02 -18.57
C SER A 99 -1.44 -0.96 -19.48
N TRP A 100 -1.41 0.33 -19.11
CA TRP A 100 -2.08 1.43 -19.82
C TRP A 100 -1.25 2.72 -19.71
N ARG A 101 -1.26 3.57 -20.75
CA ARG A 101 -0.46 4.80 -20.78
C ARG A 101 -1.00 5.86 -19.81
N GLU A 102 -2.29 5.82 -19.55
CA GLU A 102 -3.02 6.71 -18.63
C GLU A 102 -2.64 6.47 -17.16
N MET A 103 -1.87 5.43 -16.85
CA MET A 103 -1.42 5.07 -15.50
C MET A 103 0.03 5.48 -15.19
N ASP A 104 0.66 6.31 -16.02
CA ASP A 104 2.04 6.77 -15.79
C ASP A 104 2.22 7.45 -14.43
N GLU A 105 1.24 8.26 -14.00
CA GLU A 105 1.25 8.88 -12.66
C GLU A 105 1.23 7.81 -11.54
N CYS A 106 0.47 6.73 -11.74
CA CYS A 106 0.43 5.62 -10.80
C CYS A 106 1.77 4.88 -10.76
N ARG A 107 2.46 4.72 -11.90
CA ARG A 107 3.81 4.13 -11.94
C ARG A 107 4.81 4.94 -11.11
N GLU A 108 4.81 6.25 -11.24
CA GLU A 108 5.67 7.11 -10.42
C GLU A 108 5.29 7.00 -8.93
N GLY A 109 3.99 6.90 -8.62
CA GLY A 109 3.51 6.58 -7.28
C GLY A 109 4.07 5.27 -6.72
N VAL A 110 4.03 4.18 -7.51
CA VAL A 110 4.60 2.88 -7.12
C VAL A 110 6.12 2.98 -6.91
N LYS A 111 6.87 3.67 -7.79
CA LYS A 111 8.32 3.85 -7.61
C LYS A 111 8.67 4.59 -6.32
N ALA A 112 7.94 5.66 -6.03
CA ALA A 112 8.15 6.43 -4.81
C ALA A 112 7.92 5.56 -3.57
N ILE A 113 6.83 4.79 -3.56
CA ILE A 113 6.52 3.85 -2.47
C ILE A 113 7.58 2.75 -2.37
N ALA A 114 7.99 2.14 -3.48
CA ALA A 114 9.02 1.10 -3.48
C ALA A 114 10.36 1.62 -2.94
N THR A 115 10.73 2.87 -3.26
CA THR A 115 11.92 3.53 -2.69
C THR A 115 11.82 3.67 -1.18
N ARG A 116 10.64 4.06 -0.67
CA ARG A 116 10.40 4.15 0.79
C ARG A 116 10.50 2.77 1.46
N LEU A 117 9.92 1.75 0.86
CA LEU A 117 10.00 0.37 1.37
C LEU A 117 11.44 -0.17 1.37
N LYS A 118 12.24 0.15 0.35
CA LYS A 118 13.67 -0.19 0.33
C LYS A 118 14.43 0.42 1.51
N GLY A 119 14.03 1.60 1.97
CA GLY A 119 14.60 2.23 3.16
C GLY A 119 14.33 1.48 4.48
N LEU A 120 13.41 0.52 4.49
CA LEU A 120 13.13 -0.33 5.66
C LEU A 120 14.02 -1.58 5.71
N LEU A 121 14.65 -1.95 4.58
CA LEU A 121 15.35 -3.22 4.44
C LEU A 121 16.77 -3.14 5.02
N ASP A 122 17.34 -4.32 5.27
CA ASP A 122 18.74 -4.43 5.61
C ASP A 122 19.61 -3.92 4.44
N SER A 123 20.90 -3.67 4.70
CA SER A 123 21.84 -3.09 3.72
C SER A 123 21.97 -3.87 2.41
N ASN A 124 21.61 -5.16 2.40
CA ASN A 124 21.58 -5.99 1.20
C ASN A 124 20.36 -5.74 0.29
N GLY A 125 19.36 -4.98 0.76
CA GLY A 125 18.12 -4.66 0.05
C GLY A 125 17.20 -5.85 -0.23
N LYS A 126 17.42 -7.00 0.41
CA LYS A 126 16.73 -8.28 0.15
C LYS A 126 16.18 -8.95 1.41
N THR A 127 16.62 -8.50 2.58
CA THR A 127 16.17 -9.02 3.87
C THR A 127 15.63 -7.91 4.74
N TYR A 128 14.80 -8.29 5.71
CA TYR A 128 14.34 -7.44 6.79
C TYR A 128 14.62 -8.15 8.11
N HIS A 129 15.50 -7.60 8.94
CA HIS A 129 16.00 -8.25 10.15
C HIS A 129 16.54 -9.67 9.89
N GLY A 130 17.30 -9.83 8.81
CA GLY A 130 17.92 -11.09 8.41
C GLY A 130 16.97 -12.11 7.75
N GLN A 131 15.68 -11.82 7.69
CA GLN A 131 14.70 -12.69 7.04
C GLN A 131 14.47 -12.28 5.59
N ALA A 132 14.41 -13.26 4.68
CA ALA A 132 14.17 -12.99 3.27
C ALA A 132 12.79 -12.37 3.06
N ILE A 133 12.74 -11.36 2.19
CA ILE A 133 11.49 -10.78 1.72
C ILE A 133 11.24 -11.13 0.25
N TYR A 134 9.99 -11.01 -0.18
CA TYR A 134 9.59 -11.13 -1.57
C TYR A 134 10.40 -10.14 -2.42
N ALA A 135 11.07 -10.67 -3.43
CA ALA A 135 11.78 -9.92 -4.45
C ALA A 135 11.22 -10.35 -5.82
N PRO A 136 10.57 -9.43 -6.57
CA PRO A 136 10.10 -9.71 -7.92
C PRO A 136 11.23 -9.83 -8.94
#